data_AF-A0A8T3MKG2-F1
#
_entry.id   AF-A0A8T3MKG2-F1
#
_cell.length_a   1.000
_cell.length_b   1.000
_cell.length_c   1.000
_cell.angle_alpha   90.00
_cell.angle_beta   90.00
_cell.angle_gamma   90.00
#
_symmetry.space_group_name_H-M   'P 1'
#
loop_
_entity.id
_entity.type
_entity.pdbx_description
1 polymer ?
#
loop_
_entity_poly.entity_id
_entity_poly.type
_entity_poly.pdbx_seq_one_letter_code
_entity_poly.pdbx_strand_id
1 'polypeptide(L)' 'CVEPNDTTIANYTYKPLARPIFIYPKTESLKRPEVLEFVKFYLDKANTKLIKQVGYIVAPDKVYTDGMAKVDAAK' A
#
# COMPACT_ATOMS: atom_id res chain seq x y z
N CYS A 1 12.47 -23.86 7.09
CA CYS A 1 12.45 -22.40 7.31
C CYS A 1 12.21 -21.70 5.97
N VAL A 2 11.46 -20.60 5.92
CA VAL A 2 11.27 -19.81 4.70
C VAL A 2 12.30 -18.67 4.73
N GLU A 3 13.05 -18.48 3.65
CA GLU A 3 14.06 -17.42 3.54
C GLU A 3 13.40 -16.05 3.20
N PRO A 4 13.87 -14.93 3.78
CA PRO A 4 13.38 -13.61 3.40
C PRO A 4 13.87 -13.22 2.00
N ASN A 5 12.94 -12.95 1.09
CA ASN A 5 13.19 -12.31 -0.19
C ASN A 5 11.92 -11.61 -0.70
N ASP A 6 12.03 -10.85 -1.79
CA ASP A 6 10.91 -10.12 -2.39
C ASP A 6 9.68 -11.02 -2.61
N THR A 7 9.88 -12.24 -3.11
CA THR A 7 8.80 -13.19 -3.40
C THR A 7 8.13 -13.68 -2.13
N THR A 8 8.91 -14.17 -1.16
CA THR A 8 8.37 -14.78 0.07
C THR A 8 7.70 -13.74 0.99
N ILE A 9 8.13 -12.48 0.90
CA ILE A 9 7.53 -11.38 1.64
C ILE A 9 6.28 -10.85 0.92
N ALA A 10 6.34 -10.63 -0.41
CA ALA A 10 5.19 -10.13 -1.17
C ALA A 10 4.02 -11.12 -1.23
N ASN A 11 4.29 -12.43 -1.22
CA ASN A 11 3.25 -13.47 -1.19
C ASN A 11 2.83 -13.88 0.24
N TYR A 12 3.35 -13.21 1.27
CA TYR A 12 3.05 -13.45 2.68
C TYR A 12 3.37 -14.87 3.18
N THR A 13 4.31 -15.59 2.55
CA THR A 13 4.76 -16.91 3.05
C THR A 13 5.86 -16.79 4.11
N TYR A 14 6.59 -15.68 4.16
CA TYR A 14 7.56 -15.38 5.20
C TYR A 14 6.88 -14.91 6.51
N LYS A 15 6.09 -15.79 7.12
CA LYS A 15 5.37 -15.50 8.37
C LYS A 15 6.22 -15.79 9.61
N PRO A 16 6.07 -15.00 10.69
CA PRO A 16 5.15 -13.85 10.87
C PRO A 16 5.79 -12.48 10.53
N LEU A 17 6.95 -12.49 9.88
CA LEU A 17 7.82 -11.31 9.73
C LEU A 17 7.45 -10.44 8.52
N ALA A 18 6.86 -11.00 7.48
CA ALA A 18 6.21 -10.26 6.41
C ALA A 18 4.90 -9.65 6.92
N ARG A 19 4.84 -8.32 7.03
CA ARG A 19 3.67 -7.58 7.52
C ARG A 19 3.27 -6.47 6.56
N PRO A 20 2.01 -6.41 6.12
CA PRO A 20 1.51 -5.28 5.35
C PRO A 20 1.39 -4.03 6.24
N ILE A 21 1.68 -2.87 5.66
CA ILE A 21 1.49 -1.56 6.31
C ILE A 21 0.17 -0.98 5.81
N PHE A 22 -0.68 -0.56 6.74
CA PHE A 22 -1.97 0.04 6.43
C PHE A 22 -2.00 1.52 6.85
N ILE A 23 -2.73 2.31 6.08
CA ILE A 23 -3.14 3.68 6.46
C ILE A 23 -4.65 3.68 6.76
N TYR A 24 -5.07 4.50 7.70
CA TYR A 24 -6.45 4.59 8.16
C TYR A 24 -6.96 6.04 8.05
N PRO A 25 -7.22 6.54 6.82
CA PRO A 25 -7.78 7.87 6.66
C PRO A 25 -9.21 7.90 7.23
N LYS A 26 -9.53 8.95 7.98
CA LYS A 26 -10.91 9.20 8.40
C LYS A 26 -11.75 9.57 7.17
N THR A 27 -12.88 8.92 6.97
CA THR A 27 -13.76 9.14 5.81
C THR A 27 -14.12 10.62 5.63
N GLU A 28 -14.47 11.32 6.71
CA GLU A 28 -14.79 12.75 6.65
C GLU A 28 -13.62 13.61 6.13
N SER A 29 -12.38 13.21 6.43
CA SER A 29 -11.19 13.92 5.97
C SER A 29 -10.97 13.76 4.46
N LEU A 30 -11.47 12.69 3.83
CA LEU A 30 -11.38 12.49 2.37
C LEU A 30 -12.20 13.52 1.58
N LYS A 31 -13.12 14.25 2.22
CA LYS A 31 -13.84 15.37 1.59
C LYS A 31 -12.92 16.57 1.32
N ARG A 32 -11.80 16.69 2.04
CA ARG A 32 -10.83 17.74 1.80
C ARG A 32 -9.92 17.34 0.62
N PRO A 33 -9.83 18.16 -0.44
CA PRO A 33 -9.09 17.79 -1.65
C PRO A 33 -7.64 17.39 -1.38
N GLU A 34 -6.94 18.11 -0.51
CA GLU A 34 -5.53 17.85 -0.21
C GLU A 34 -5.30 16.50 0.50
N VAL A 35 -6.27 16.03 1.28
CA VAL A 35 -6.20 14.71 1.92
C VAL A 35 -6.49 13.62 0.92
N LEU A 36 -7.52 13.81 0.08
CA LEU A 36 -7.87 12.85 -0.96
C LEU A 36 -6.70 12.64 -1.92
N GLU A 37 -6.11 13.73 -2.41
CA GLU A 37 -4.97 13.66 -3.34
C GLU A 37 -3.75 13.02 -2.69
N PHE A 38 -3.49 13.29 -1.40
CA PHE A 38 -2.40 12.63 -0.69
C PHE A 38 -2.62 11.11 -0.58
N VAL A 39 -3.84 10.68 -0.25
CA VAL A 39 -4.17 9.24 -0.14
C VAL A 39 -4.11 8.56 -1.50
N LYS A 40 -4.58 9.22 -2.57
CA LYS A 40 -4.45 8.73 -3.95
C LYS A 40 -2.99 8.60 -4.37
N PHE A 41 -2.19 9.62 -4.09
CA PHE A 41 -0.75 9.58 -4.31
C PHE A 41 -0.10 8.43 -3.54
N TYR A 42 -0.41 8.25 -2.25
CA TYR A 42 0.14 7.15 -1.46
C TYR A 42 -0.16 5.77 -2.07
N LEU A 43 -1.32 5.60 -2.71
CA LEU A 43 -1.76 4.37 -3.37
C LEU A 43 -1.37 4.31 -4.86
N ASP A 44 -0.60 5.26 -5.37
CA ASP A 44 -0.15 5.27 -6.76
C ASP A 44 1.01 4.29 -6.99
N LYS A 45 0.85 3.41 -7.98
CA LYS A 45 1.90 2.47 -8.41
C LYS A 45 3.15 3.18 -8.97
N ALA A 46 3.04 4.43 -9.40
CA ALA A 46 4.19 5.25 -9.78
C ALA A 46 5.24 5.35 -8.65
N ASN A 47 4.82 5.22 -7.39
CA ASN A 47 5.71 5.30 -6.22
C ASN A 47 6.52 4.03 -5.95
N THR A 48 6.27 2.92 -6.65
CA THR A 48 6.92 1.63 -6.41
C THR A 48 8.44 1.66 -6.52
N LYS A 49 8.99 2.51 -7.41
CA LYS A 49 10.45 2.71 -7.52
C LYS A 49 11.04 3.31 -6.24
N LEU A 50 10.37 4.31 -5.67
CA LEU A 50 10.81 4.96 -4.44
C LEU A 50 10.74 3.97 -3.26
N ILE A 51 9.65 3.19 -3.16
CA ILE A 51 9.46 2.16 -2.12
C ILE A 51 10.66 1.21 -2.07
N LYS A 52 11.12 0.72 -3.23
CA LYS A 52 12.29 -0.18 -3.30
C LYS A 52 13.59 0.52 -2.89
N GLN A 53 13.78 1.79 -3.26
CA GLN A 53 14.99 2.54 -2.93
C GLN A 53 15.18 2.75 -1.42
N VAL A 54 14.08 2.85 -0.68
CA VAL A 54 14.13 3.03 0.78
C VAL A 54 14.09 1.71 1.57
N GLY A 55 14.20 0.55 0.88
CA GLY A 55 14.30 -0.77 1.50
C GLY A 55 12.97 -1.43 1.85
N TYR A 56 11.84 -0.88 1.41
CA TYR A 56 10.54 -1.54 1.54
C TYR A 56 10.26 -2.44 0.32
N ILE A 57 9.42 -3.45 0.55
CA ILE A 57 8.95 -4.36 -0.49
C ILE A 57 7.62 -3.84 -1.03
N VAL A 58 7.54 -3.77 -2.36
CA VAL A 58 6.34 -3.32 -3.07
C VAL A 58 5.21 -4.31 -2.79
N ALA A 59 4.06 -3.77 -2.41
CA ALA A 59 2.87 -4.58 -2.18
C ALA A 59 2.38 -5.21 -3.49
N PRO A 60 1.65 -6.34 -3.45
CA PRO A 60 1.02 -6.89 -4.64
C PRO A 60 0.09 -5.88 -5.32
N ASP A 61 0.02 -5.94 -6.65
CA ASP A 61 -0.78 -5.03 -7.48
C ASP A 61 -2.23 -4.85 -7.01
N LYS A 62 -2.83 -5.95 -6.51
CA LYS A 62 -4.18 -5.97 -5.99
C LYS A 62 -4.39 -5.01 -4.82
N VAL A 63 -3.37 -4.78 -4.00
CA VAL A 63 -3.46 -3.87 -2.84
C VAL A 63 -3.71 -2.44 -3.30
N TYR A 64 -3.03 -2.00 -4.36
CA TYR A 64 -3.20 -0.66 -4.92
C TYR A 64 -4.57 -0.50 -5.57
N THR A 65 -5.01 -1.48 -6.37
CA THR A 65 -6.32 -1.42 -7.03
C THR A 65 -7.47 -1.46 -6.03
N ASP A 66 -7.41 -2.34 -5.04
CA ASP A 66 -8.42 -2.44 -3.99
C ASP A 66 -8.44 -1.18 -3.11
N GLY A 67 -7.25 -0.64 -2.79
CA GLY A 67 -7.11 0.59 -2.02
C GLY A 67 -7.73 1.78 -2.73
N MET A 68 -7.43 1.96 -4.02
CA MET A 68 -7.98 3.04 -4.83
C MET A 68 -9.51 2.94 -4.93
N ALA A 69 -10.04 1.74 -5.18
CA ALA A 69 -11.48 1.51 -5.24
C ALA A 69 -12.19 1.84 -3.91
N LYS A 70 -11.56 1.52 -2.77
CA LYS A 70 -12.09 1.89 -1.44
C LYS A 70 -12.10 3.39 -1.21
N VAL A 71 -11.07 4.11 -1.66
CA VAL A 71 -10.97 5.57 -1.52
C VAL A 71 -12.02 6.25 -2.40
N ASP A 72 -12.19 5.81 -3.64
CA ASP A 72 -13.19 6.37 -4.56
C ASP A 72 -14.62 6.09 -4.08
N ALA A 73 -14.88 4.93 -3.46
CA ALA A 73 -16.19 4.61 -2.87
C ALA A 73 -16.48 5.32 -1.53
N ALA A 74 -15.44 5.82 -0.85
CA ALA A 74 -15.56 6.50 0.43
C ALA A 74 -15.64 8.04 0.31
N LYS A 75 -15.44 8.57 -0.90
CA LYS A 75 -15.69 9.97 -1.25
C LYS A 75 -17.19 10.23 -1.40
#